data_AF-A0A8H7NCX2-F1
#
_entry.id   AF-A0A8H7NCX2-F1
#
_cell.length_a   1.000
_cell.length_b   1.000
_cell.length_c   1.000
_cell.angle_alpha   90.00
_cell.angle_beta   90.00
_cell.angle_gamma   90.00
#
_symmetry.space_group_name_H-M   'P 1'
#
loop_
_entity.id
_entity.type
_entity.pdbx_description
1 polymer ?
#
loop_
_entity_poly.entity_id
_entity_poly.type
_entity_poly.pdbx_seq_one_letter_code
_entity_poly.pdbx_strand_id
1 'polypeptide(L)'
;MLHLLIVLLSDRVTLSAPEDEPNSRLLAMRRDITHVLCFKPLSFNEICNKLPEKYQEAEDFADVLDEMATFKSPEGVSDVGTFELRSEFIEDIDPYIAHYNKNQREESELIYRKKVAIKTGKTPEDIVYEPKPRPIPSGLFKDLGAFTSTGVFAQIIYYCLLYPLTMRNGRPQFPLRDWKRTYKLFST
;
A
#
# COMPACT_ATOMS: atom_id res chain seq x y z
N MET A 1 8.91 7.63 -10.19
CA MET A 1 9.67 8.22 -9.07
C MET A 1 8.78 8.46 -7.85
N LEU A 2 7.71 9.27 -7.92
CA LEU A 2 6.80 9.53 -6.78
C LEU A 2 6.21 8.25 -6.17
N HIS A 3 5.77 7.30 -7.00
CA HIS A 3 5.24 6.03 -6.52
C HIS A 3 6.24 5.27 -5.61
N LEU A 4 7.52 5.22 -5.99
CA LEU A 4 8.56 4.59 -5.18
C LEU A 4 8.72 5.29 -3.83
N LEU A 5 8.69 6.63 -3.81
CA LEU A 5 8.76 7.39 -2.56
C LEU A 5 7.58 7.10 -1.63
N ILE A 6 6.37 6.95 -2.18
CA ILE A 6 5.18 6.59 -1.41
C ILE A 6 5.34 5.20 -0.81
N VAL A 7 5.77 4.20 -1.61
CA VAL A 7 6.00 2.83 -1.15
C VAL A 7 7.04 2.82 -0.01
N LEU A 8 8.19 3.49 -0.20
CA LEU A 8 9.26 3.54 0.81
C LEU A 8 8.82 4.20 2.12
N LEU A 9 7.93 5.19 2.06
CA LEU A 9 7.44 5.90 3.25
C LEU A 9 6.30 5.18 3.96
N SER A 10 5.50 4.40 3.22
CA SER A 10 4.26 3.79 3.72
C SER A 10 4.47 2.35 4.16
N ASP A 11 5.36 1.62 3.49
CA ASP A 11 5.66 0.23 3.85
C ASP A 11 6.66 0.16 5.02
N ARG A 12 6.12 -0.03 6.23
CA ARG A 12 6.89 -0.03 7.49
C ARG A 12 6.82 -1.33 8.28
N VAL A 13 6.08 -2.33 7.77
CA VAL A 13 5.79 -3.57 8.50
C VAL A 13 7.07 -4.32 8.89
N THR A 14 8.08 -4.28 8.02
CA THR A 14 9.38 -4.94 8.24
C THR A 14 10.44 -4.04 8.88
N LEU A 15 10.12 -2.77 9.13
CA LEU A 15 11.07 -1.76 9.64
C LEU A 15 11.01 -1.59 11.16
N SER A 16 10.05 -2.23 11.82
CA SER A 16 9.91 -2.19 13.28
C SER A 16 10.86 -3.20 13.93
N ALA A 17 11.46 -2.81 15.06
CA ALA A 17 12.33 -3.70 15.80
C ALA A 17 11.52 -4.84 16.45
N PRO A 18 12.07 -6.06 16.58
CA PRO A 18 11.35 -7.20 17.17
C PRO A 18 10.83 -6.93 18.59
N GLU A 19 11.53 -6.10 19.37
CA GLU A 19 11.13 -5.66 20.71
C GLU A 19 9.86 -4.79 20.71
N ASP A 20 9.64 -4.01 19.65
CA ASP A 20 8.49 -3.10 19.53
C ASP A 20 7.26 -3.83 18.95
N GLU A 21 7.49 -4.87 18.14
CA GLU A 21 6.43 -5.59 17.42
C GLU A 21 6.71 -7.11 17.44
N PRO A 22 6.45 -7.80 18.57
CA PRO A 22 6.76 -9.22 18.75
C PRO A 22 6.00 -10.13 17.77
N ASN A 23 4.86 -9.66 17.23
CA ASN A 23 4.02 -10.40 16.28
C ASN A 23 4.16 -9.91 14.83
N SER A 24 5.31 -9.33 14.46
CA SER A 24 5.58 -8.80 13.11
C SER A 24 5.27 -9.78 11.97
N ARG A 25 5.55 -11.08 12.15
CA ARG A 25 5.18 -12.13 11.19
C ARG A 25 3.68 -12.22 10.96
N LEU A 26 2.89 -12.23 12.03
CA LEU A 26 1.43 -12.35 11.97
C LEU A 26 0.83 -11.10 11.31
N LEU A 27 1.39 -9.91 11.58
CA LEU A 27 0.99 -8.69 10.90
C LEU A 27 1.29 -8.70 9.39
N ALA A 28 2.47 -9.20 9.00
CA ALA A 28 2.80 -9.37 7.59
C ALA A 28 1.85 -10.35 6.91
N MET A 29 1.55 -11.49 7.55
CA MET A 29 0.61 -12.48 7.05
C MET A 29 -0.79 -11.88 6.86
N ARG A 30 -1.32 -11.16 7.85
CA ARG A 30 -2.63 -10.49 7.75
C ARG A 30 -2.67 -9.50 6.60
N ARG A 31 -1.62 -8.68 6.48
CA ARG A 31 -1.50 -7.74 5.36
C ARG A 31 -1.53 -8.49 4.04
N ASP A 32 -0.73 -9.54 3.87
CA ASP A 32 -0.67 -10.27 2.61
C ASP A 32 -2.02 -10.94 2.27
N ILE A 33 -2.73 -11.50 3.25
CA ILE A 33 -4.09 -12.05 3.08
C ILE A 33 -5.08 -10.98 2.63
N THR A 34 -5.11 -9.81 3.28
CA THR A 34 -5.95 -8.67 2.87
C THR A 34 -5.72 -8.32 1.40
N HIS A 35 -4.46 -8.23 1.00
CA HIS A 35 -4.07 -7.78 -0.34
C HIS A 35 -4.22 -8.86 -1.42
N VAL A 36 -4.31 -10.13 -1.04
CA VAL A 36 -4.65 -11.24 -1.94
C VAL A 36 -6.17 -11.35 -2.14
N LEU A 37 -6.95 -11.24 -1.06
CA LEU A 37 -8.41 -11.42 -1.08
C LEU A 37 -9.20 -10.15 -1.43
N CYS A 38 -8.57 -8.97 -1.46
CA CYS A 38 -9.29 -7.73 -1.76
C CYS A 38 -9.90 -7.71 -3.16
N PHE A 39 -9.28 -8.37 -4.14
CA PHE A 39 -9.69 -8.39 -5.55
C PHE A 39 -10.93 -9.24 -5.81
N LYS A 40 -10.91 -10.48 -5.31
CA LYS A 40 -11.99 -11.45 -5.51
C LYS A 40 -11.90 -12.56 -4.46
N PRO A 41 -13.02 -13.28 -4.21
CA PRO A 41 -12.95 -14.52 -3.44
C PRO A 41 -12.03 -15.54 -4.12
N LEU A 42 -11.27 -16.29 -3.32
CA LEU A 42 -10.30 -17.27 -3.80
C LEU A 42 -10.45 -18.60 -3.05
N SER A 43 -10.17 -19.71 -3.73
CA SER A 43 -10.03 -21.01 -3.06
C SER A 43 -8.76 -21.06 -2.20
N PHE A 44 -8.71 -22.00 -1.25
CA PHE A 44 -7.54 -22.19 -0.39
C PHE A 44 -6.24 -22.37 -1.21
N ASN A 45 -6.28 -23.18 -2.27
CA ASN A 45 -5.13 -23.42 -3.14
C ASN A 45 -4.68 -22.15 -3.88
N GLU A 46 -5.61 -21.32 -4.38
CA GLU A 46 -5.25 -20.05 -5.02
C GLU A 46 -4.59 -19.08 -4.04
N ILE A 47 -5.04 -19.07 -2.78
CA ILE A 47 -4.44 -18.24 -1.72
C ILE A 47 -3.01 -18.72 -1.44
N CYS A 48 -2.80 -20.02 -1.21
CA CYS A 48 -1.49 -20.60 -0.97
C CYS A 48 -0.51 -20.28 -2.11
N ASN A 49 -0.95 -20.38 -3.37
CA ASN A 49 -0.12 -20.07 -4.54
C ASN A 49 0.26 -18.58 -4.68
N LYS A 50 -0.51 -17.68 -4.05
CA LYS A 50 -0.27 -16.22 -4.10
C LYS A 50 0.52 -15.71 -2.89
N LEU A 51 0.55 -16.47 -1.81
CA LEU A 51 1.23 -16.12 -0.58
C LEU A 51 2.63 -16.76 -0.50
N PRO A 52 3.55 -16.17 0.28
CA PRO A 52 4.83 -16.80 0.60
C PRO A 52 4.68 -18.22 1.17
N GLU A 53 5.49 -19.16 0.68
CA GLU A 53 5.48 -20.57 1.08
C GLU A 53 5.63 -20.77 2.60
N LYS A 54 6.45 -19.93 3.25
CA LYS A 54 6.64 -19.89 4.72
C LYS A 54 5.34 -19.73 5.54
N TYR A 55 4.26 -19.24 4.94
CA TYR A 55 2.96 -19.15 5.62
C TYR A 55 2.19 -20.47 5.55
N GLN A 56 2.41 -21.28 4.52
CA GLN A 56 1.73 -22.57 4.38
C GLN A 56 2.21 -23.58 5.42
N GLU A 57 3.47 -23.45 5.84
CA GLU A 57 4.09 -24.23 6.92
C GLU A 57 3.73 -23.70 8.32
N ALA A 58 2.99 -22.60 8.39
CA ALA A 58 2.63 -21.96 9.64
C ALA A 58 1.41 -22.64 10.27
N GLU A 59 1.53 -23.06 11.53
CA GLU A 59 0.40 -23.64 12.27
C GLU A 59 -0.77 -22.64 12.41
N ASP A 60 -0.47 -21.35 12.51
CA ASP A 60 -1.44 -20.27 12.69
C ASP A 60 -2.11 -19.78 11.39
N PHE A 61 -1.68 -20.26 10.21
CA PHE A 61 -2.21 -19.74 8.94
C PHE A 61 -3.71 -19.99 8.76
N ALA A 62 -4.18 -21.20 9.11
CA ALA A 62 -5.60 -21.54 9.00
C ALA A 62 -6.46 -20.67 9.92
N ASP A 63 -6.01 -20.45 11.16
CA ASP A 63 -6.71 -19.62 12.15
C ASP A 63 -6.77 -18.16 11.71
N VAL A 64 -5.66 -17.61 11.22
CA VAL A 64 -5.61 -16.22 10.70
C VAL A 64 -6.50 -16.07 9.46
N LEU A 65 -6.51 -17.06 8.56
CA LEU A 65 -7.37 -17.03 7.38
C LEU A 65 -8.85 -17.08 7.76
N ASP A 66 -9.23 -17.94 8.71
CA ASP A 66 -10.61 -18.05 9.20
C ASP A 66 -11.05 -16.75 9.89
N GLU A 67 -10.17 -16.11 10.66
CA GLU A 67 -10.45 -14.81 11.27
C GLU A 67 -10.70 -13.71 10.23
N MET A 68 -9.91 -13.70 9.16
CA MET A 68 -9.91 -12.60 8.18
C MET A 68 -10.93 -12.75 7.06
N ALA A 69 -11.33 -13.97 6.75
CA ALA A 69 -12.20 -14.28 5.63
C ALA A 69 -13.47 -14.99 6.07
N THR A 70 -14.50 -14.92 5.23
CA THR A 70 -15.72 -15.72 5.36
C THR A 70 -15.63 -16.84 4.33
N PHE A 71 -15.72 -18.09 4.79
CA PHE A 71 -15.79 -19.24 3.90
C PHE A 71 -17.18 -19.33 3.25
N LYS A 72 -17.20 -19.38 1.92
CA LYS A 72 -18.37 -19.65 1.09
C LYS A 72 -18.28 -21.07 0.57
N SER A 73 -19.26 -21.89 0.96
CA SER A 73 -19.37 -23.27 0.50
C SER A 73 -19.64 -23.30 -1.01
N PRO A 74 -19.14 -24.34 -1.71
CA PRO A 74 -19.44 -24.52 -3.13
C PRO A 74 -20.94 -24.77 -3.33
N GLU A 75 -21.54 -24.08 -4.30
CA GLU A 75 -22.97 -24.21 -4.62
C GLU A 75 -23.24 -25.35 -5.61
N GLY A 76 -22.26 -25.67 -6.47
CA GLY A 76 -22.32 -26.77 -7.44
C GLY A 76 -21.40 -27.95 -7.12
N VAL A 77 -21.67 -29.09 -7.74
CA VAL A 77 -20.88 -30.34 -7.61
C VAL A 77 -19.44 -30.19 -8.12
N SER A 78 -19.21 -29.25 -9.04
CA SER A 78 -17.88 -28.92 -9.60
C SER A 78 -17.22 -27.71 -8.94
N ASP A 79 -17.93 -27.01 -8.05
CA ASP A 79 -17.42 -25.78 -7.46
C ASP A 79 -16.52 -26.09 -6.27
N VAL A 80 -15.56 -25.20 -6.04
CA VAL A 80 -14.69 -25.24 -4.85
C VAL A 80 -15.11 -24.15 -3.88
N GLY A 81 -15.01 -24.45 -2.59
CA GLY A 81 -15.23 -23.44 -1.56
C GLY A 81 -14.25 -22.27 -1.71
N THR A 82 -14.74 -21.06 -1.46
CA THR A 82 -13.94 -19.82 -1.61
C THR A 82 -13.94 -19.02 -0.32
N PHE A 83 -12.91 -18.21 -0.13
CA PHE A 83 -12.74 -17.31 0.98
C PHE A 83 -12.93 -15.88 0.49
N GLU A 84 -13.83 -15.14 1.13
CA GLU A 84 -14.05 -13.72 0.85
C GLU A 84 -13.57 -12.87 2.02
N LEU A 85 -12.81 -11.81 1.75
CA LEU A 85 -12.33 -10.89 2.80
C LEU A 85 -13.50 -10.28 3.57
N ARG A 86 -13.46 -10.37 4.90
CA ARG A 86 -14.49 -9.76 5.76
C ARG A 86 -14.47 -8.24 5.64
N SER A 87 -15.63 -7.64 5.87
CA SER A 87 -15.81 -6.20 5.69
C SER A 87 -14.97 -5.33 6.63
N GLU A 88 -14.58 -5.89 7.77
CA GLU A 88 -13.77 -5.25 8.81
C GLU A 88 -12.35 -4.92 8.32
N PHE A 89 -11.77 -5.77 7.47
CA PHE A 89 -10.40 -5.63 6.96
C PHE A 89 -10.31 -4.82 5.66
N ILE A 90 -11.43 -4.29 5.17
CA ILE A 90 -11.47 -3.46 3.95
C ILE A 90 -10.63 -2.19 4.14
N GLU A 91 -10.66 -1.61 5.34
CA GLU A 91 -9.90 -0.38 5.63
C GLU A 91 -8.39 -0.61 5.67
N ASP A 92 -7.95 -1.87 5.74
CA ASP A 92 -6.54 -2.25 5.74
C ASP A 92 -5.97 -2.46 4.33
N ILE A 93 -6.79 -2.29 3.28
CA ILE A 93 -6.33 -2.33 1.89
C ILE A 93 -5.43 -1.10 1.65
N ASP A 94 -4.18 -1.35 1.29
CA ASP A 94 -3.16 -0.37 0.92
C ASP A 94 -2.82 -0.52 -0.57
N PRO A 95 -3.29 0.41 -1.43
CA PRO A 95 -2.97 0.38 -2.85
C PRO A 95 -1.47 0.50 -3.14
N TYR A 96 -0.68 1.00 -2.20
CA TYR A 96 0.77 1.24 -2.33
C TYR A 96 1.62 0.13 -1.70
N ILE A 97 1.06 -1.06 -1.49
CA ILE A 97 1.87 -2.23 -1.15
C ILE A 97 2.92 -2.51 -2.25
N ALA A 98 4.15 -2.82 -1.83
CA ALA A 98 5.31 -2.91 -2.72
C ALA A 98 5.18 -3.95 -3.85
N HIS A 99 4.37 -4.98 -3.65
CA HIS A 99 4.22 -6.10 -4.58
C HIS A 99 3.19 -5.88 -5.68
N TYR A 100 2.41 -4.78 -5.63
CA TYR A 100 1.43 -4.48 -6.67
C TYR A 100 2.07 -3.87 -7.90
N ASN A 101 1.68 -4.39 -9.06
CA ASN A 101 1.90 -3.70 -10.32
C ASN A 101 0.93 -2.51 -10.48
N LYS A 102 1.13 -1.70 -11.54
CA LYS A 102 0.30 -0.52 -11.80
C LYS A 102 -1.20 -0.84 -11.86
N ASN A 103 -1.59 -1.92 -12.53
CA ASN A 103 -3.00 -2.29 -12.71
C ASN A 103 -3.61 -2.74 -11.39
N GLN A 104 -2.88 -3.55 -10.61
CA GLN A 104 -3.33 -4.00 -9.29
C GLN A 104 -3.50 -2.83 -8.31
N ARG A 105 -2.62 -1.82 -8.38
CA ARG A 105 -2.77 -0.61 -7.59
C ARG A 105 -4.05 0.15 -7.95
N GLU A 106 -4.28 0.40 -9.25
CA GLU A 106 -5.47 1.13 -9.70
C GLU A 106 -6.76 0.38 -9.36
N GLU A 107 -6.75 -0.96 -9.48
CA GLU A 107 -7.87 -1.82 -9.14
C GLU A 107 -8.12 -1.87 -7.62
N SER A 108 -7.08 -2.05 -6.81
CA SER A 108 -7.22 -2.07 -5.33
C SER A 108 -7.67 -0.73 -4.77
N GLU A 109 -7.22 0.40 -5.32
CA GLU A 109 -7.70 1.73 -4.96
C GLU A 109 -9.19 1.89 -5.30
N LEU A 110 -9.62 1.43 -6.47
CA LEU A 110 -11.03 1.44 -6.85
C LEU A 110 -11.89 0.58 -5.91
N ILE A 111 -11.40 -0.60 -5.54
CA ILE A 111 -12.07 -1.50 -4.60
C ILE A 111 -12.20 -0.84 -3.23
N TYR A 112 -11.11 -0.27 -2.71
CA TYR A 112 -11.09 0.47 -1.45
C TYR A 112 -12.15 1.58 -1.46
N ARG A 113 -12.12 2.45 -2.49
CA ARG A 113 -13.05 3.58 -2.63
C ARG A 113 -14.50 3.13 -2.68
N LYS A 114 -14.82 2.11 -3.46
CA LYS A 114 -16.18 1.54 -3.56
C LYS A 114 -16.66 1.01 -2.21
N LYS A 115 -15.82 0.25 -1.51
CA LYS A 115 -16.21 -0.39 -0.26
C LYS A 115 -16.33 0.64 0.89
N VAL A 116 -15.44 1.61 0.95
CA VAL A 116 -15.52 2.72 1.93
C VAL A 116 -16.69 3.66 1.63
N ALA A 117 -17.02 3.89 0.36
CA ALA A 117 -18.22 4.63 -0.04
C ALA A 117 -19.50 4.00 0.50
N ILE A 118 -19.63 2.67 0.41
CA ILE A 118 -20.77 1.93 1.01
C ILE A 118 -20.84 2.14 2.52
N LYS A 119 -19.70 2.07 3.22
CA LYS A 119 -19.64 2.23 4.69
C LYS A 119 -19.93 3.66 5.15
N THR A 120 -19.52 4.66 4.37
CA THR A 120 -19.61 6.09 4.76
C THR A 120 -20.80 6.83 4.15
N GLY A 121 -21.50 6.22 3.18
CA GLY A 121 -22.59 6.84 2.43
C GLY A 121 -22.16 7.94 1.46
N LYS A 122 -20.85 8.07 1.18
CA LYS A 122 -20.29 9.04 0.22
C LYS A 122 -20.22 8.45 -1.19
N THR A 123 -19.99 9.30 -2.19
CA THR A 123 -19.65 8.81 -3.54
C THR A 123 -18.22 8.26 -3.56
N PRO A 124 -17.92 7.23 -4.36
CA PRO A 124 -16.54 6.75 -4.53
C PRO A 124 -15.57 7.85 -4.99
N GLU A 125 -16.04 8.83 -5.76
CA GLU A 125 -15.32 10.03 -6.23
C GLU A 125 -14.81 10.91 -5.10
N ASP A 126 -15.56 11.00 -4.00
CA ASP A 126 -15.22 11.79 -2.82
C ASP A 126 -14.34 11.02 -1.82
N ILE A 127 -14.11 9.72 -2.03
CA ILE A 127 -13.22 8.93 -1.19
C ILE A 127 -11.79 9.04 -1.71
N VAL A 128 -10.91 9.55 -0.85
CA VAL A 128 -9.46 9.56 -1.05
C VAL A 128 -8.85 8.52 -0.10
N TYR A 129 -7.94 7.71 -0.61
CA TYR A 129 -7.14 6.82 0.23
C TYR A 129 -6.19 7.63 1.09
N GLU A 130 -6.28 7.45 2.41
CA GLU A 130 -5.36 8.05 3.38
C GLU A 130 -4.47 6.95 3.99
N PRO A 131 -3.15 6.99 3.75
CA PRO A 131 -2.24 6.03 4.36
C PRO A 131 -2.21 6.20 5.88
N LYS A 132 -2.25 5.08 6.60
CA LYS A 132 -2.12 5.01 8.07
C LYS A 132 -0.76 4.38 8.44
N PRO A 133 0.37 5.08 8.24
CA PRO A 133 1.68 4.50 8.45
C PRO A 133 1.91 4.17 9.92
N ARG A 134 2.46 2.98 10.20
CA ARG A 134 2.82 2.58 11.57
C ARG A 134 3.96 3.45 12.11
N PRO A 135 3.95 3.80 13.42
CA PRO A 135 5.09 4.46 14.04
C PRO A 135 6.29 3.51 14.08
N ILE A 136 7.50 4.06 13.91
CA ILE A 136 8.76 3.33 14.10
C ILE A 136 9.42 3.97 15.33
N PRO A 137 9.20 3.44 16.55
CA PRO A 137 9.60 4.13 17.77
C PRO A 137 11.12 4.05 18.03
N SER A 138 11.80 3.06 17.46
CA SER A 138 13.20 2.76 17.72
C SER A 138 13.96 2.31 16.46
N GLY A 139 15.25 2.03 16.60
CA GLY A 139 16.07 1.46 15.53
C GLY A 139 16.54 2.47 14.45
N LEU A 140 17.11 1.92 13.38
CA LEU A 140 17.76 2.68 12.30
C LEU A 140 16.77 3.50 11.46
N PHE A 141 15.50 3.10 11.43
CA PHE A 141 14.46 3.72 10.59
C PHE A 141 13.51 4.65 11.36
N LYS A 142 13.79 4.95 12.64
CA LYS A 142 12.92 5.82 13.46
C LYS A 142 12.64 7.18 12.80
N ASP A 143 13.64 7.74 12.13
CA ASP A 143 13.59 9.04 11.45
C ASP A 143 13.36 8.89 9.93
N LEU A 144 12.79 7.77 9.46
CA LEU A 144 12.56 7.52 8.04
C LEU A 144 11.79 8.67 7.36
N GLY A 145 10.84 9.28 8.08
CA GLY A 145 10.08 10.43 7.58
C GLY A 145 10.88 11.74 7.48
N ALA A 146 12.04 11.87 8.14
CA ALA A 146 12.76 13.13 8.25
C ALA A 146 13.23 13.67 6.88
N PHE A 147 13.48 12.80 5.89
CA PHE A 147 13.87 13.26 4.56
C PHE A 147 12.77 14.11 3.89
N THR A 148 11.50 13.91 4.26
CA THR A 148 10.38 14.69 3.71
C THR A 148 10.41 16.16 4.13
N SER A 149 11.17 16.49 5.18
CA SER A 149 11.39 17.86 5.64
C SER A 149 12.62 18.53 5.00
N THR A 150 13.31 17.85 4.08
CA THR A 150 14.49 18.41 3.42
C THR A 150 14.14 19.30 2.23
N GLY A 151 14.99 20.29 1.93
CA GLY A 151 14.83 21.12 0.73
C GLY A 151 14.84 20.32 -0.57
N VAL A 152 15.56 19.20 -0.62
CA VAL A 152 15.59 18.30 -1.79
C VAL A 152 14.22 17.64 -2.01
N PHE A 153 13.57 17.16 -0.96
CA PHE A 153 12.23 16.62 -1.08
C PHE A 153 11.23 17.68 -1.53
N ALA A 154 11.31 18.88 -0.95
CA ALA A 154 10.48 20.01 -1.36
C ALA A 154 10.67 20.34 -2.86
N GLN A 155 11.92 20.32 -3.34
CA GLN A 155 12.22 20.50 -4.78
C GLN A 155 11.61 19.40 -5.64
N ILE A 156 11.72 18.13 -5.23
CA ILE A 156 11.10 16.99 -5.94
C ILE A 156 9.59 17.22 -6.11
N ILE A 157 8.89 17.52 -5.01
CA ILE A 157 7.45 17.76 -5.04
C ILE A 157 7.11 18.99 -5.89
N TYR A 158 7.85 20.09 -5.72
CA TYR A 158 7.67 21.31 -6.48
C TYR A 158 7.76 21.07 -8.00
N TYR A 159 8.82 20.41 -8.47
CA TYR A 159 8.99 20.15 -9.91
C TYR A 159 7.96 19.14 -10.45
N CYS A 160 7.55 18.15 -9.64
CA CYS A 160 6.49 17.23 -10.02
C CYS A 160 5.14 17.94 -10.22
N LEU A 161 4.82 18.95 -9.40
CA LEU A 161 3.60 19.76 -9.53
C LEU A 161 3.71 20.84 -10.60
N LEU A 162 4.90 21.42 -10.79
CA LEU A 162 5.15 22.44 -11.80
C LEU A 162 5.02 21.88 -13.23
N TYR A 163 5.42 20.63 -13.45
CA TYR A 163 5.38 20.00 -14.77
C TYR A 163 3.98 20.01 -15.43
N PRO A 164 2.91 19.49 -14.81
CA PRO A 164 1.57 19.52 -15.41
C PRO A 164 1.02 20.95 -15.58
N LEU A 165 1.39 21.89 -14.70
CA LEU A 165 0.96 23.29 -14.79
C LEU A 165 1.61 24.03 -15.97
N THR A 166 2.89 23.76 -16.23
CA THR A 166 3.65 24.42 -17.32
C THR A 166 3.32 23.83 -18.68
N MET A 167 3.07 22.53 -18.77
CA MET A 167 2.65 21.86 -20.02
C MET A 167 1.35 22.43 -20.61
N ARG A 168 0.45 22.95 -19.77
CA ARG A 168 -0.81 23.57 -20.21
C ARG A 168 -0.61 24.88 -20.97
N ASN A 169 0.57 25.52 -20.83
CA ASN A 169 0.93 26.80 -21.43
C ASN A 169 1.93 26.65 -22.60
N GLY A 170 2.14 25.44 -23.13
CA GLY A 170 3.14 25.14 -24.17
C GLY A 170 4.30 24.29 -23.63
N ARG A 171 5.11 23.70 -24.53
CA ARG A 171 6.21 22.79 -24.14
C ARG A 171 7.16 23.49 -23.16
N PRO A 172 7.46 22.90 -21.99
CA PRO A 172 8.39 23.49 -21.04
C PRO A 172 9.78 23.51 -21.67
N GLN A 173 10.33 24.70 -21.86
CA GLN A 173 11.72 24.89 -22.20
C GLN A 173 12.53 24.71 -20.92
N PHE A 174 12.81 23.46 -20.55
CA PHE A 174 13.70 23.16 -19.43
C PHE A 174 15.06 23.84 -19.70
N PRO A 175 15.52 24.77 -18.84
CA PRO A 175 16.86 25.30 -19.00
C PRO A 175 17.83 24.21 -18.57
N LEU A 176 18.32 23.44 -19.54
CA LEU A 176 19.35 22.40 -19.39
C LEU A 176 20.67 22.91 -18.75
N ARG A 177 20.80 24.20 -18.43
CA ARG A 177 22.06 24.85 -18.08
C ARG A 177 22.22 25.34 -16.64
N ASP A 178 21.20 25.31 -15.79
CA ASP A 178 21.26 26.05 -14.50
C ASP A 178 21.15 25.20 -13.20
N TRP A 179 21.43 23.89 -13.26
CA TRP A 179 21.49 23.05 -12.05
C TRP A 179 22.55 23.51 -11.02
N LYS A 180 23.58 24.25 -11.48
CA LYS A 180 24.62 24.83 -10.61
C LYS A 180 24.14 26.05 -9.81
N ARG A 181 23.08 26.74 -10.23
CA ARG A 181 22.53 27.92 -9.53
C ARG A 181 21.56 27.53 -8.42
N THR A 182 20.76 26.49 -8.62
CA THR A 182 19.86 25.96 -7.59
C THR A 182 20.63 25.38 -6.39
N TYR A 183 21.81 24.80 -6.60
CA TYR A 183 22.65 24.29 -5.50
C TYR A 183 23.17 25.41 -4.57
N LYS A 184 23.32 26.64 -5.08
CA LYS A 184 23.93 27.76 -4.34
C LYS A 184 22.94 28.57 -3.49
N LEU A 185 21.63 28.38 -3.71
CA LEU A 185 20.57 29.05 -2.94
C LEU A 185 20.19 28.31 -1.65
N PHE A 186 20.67 27.07 -1.46
CA PHE A 186 20.27 26.21 -0.35
C PHE A 186 21.47 25.62 0.42
N SER A 187 22.67 26.21 0.26
CA SER A 187 23.90 25.82 0.98
C SER A 187 24.32 26.86 2.03
N THR A 188 23.36 27.52 2.66
CA THR A 188 23.50 28.37 3.87
C THR A 188 22.38 27.98 4.82
#